data_AF-A0A9W8THA7-F1
#
_entry.id   AF-A0A9W8THA7-F1
#
_cell.length_a   1.000
_cell.length_b   1.000
_cell.length_c   1.000
_cell.angle_alpha   90.00
_cell.angle_beta   90.00
_cell.angle_gamma   90.00
#
_symmetry.space_group_name_H-M   'P 1'
#
loop_
_entity.id
_entity.type
_entity.pdbx_description
1 polymer ?
#
loop_
_entity_poly.entity_id
_entity_poly.type
_entity_poly.pdbx_seq_one_letter_code
_entity_poly.pdbx_strand_id
1 'polypeptide(L)'
;MAPASSTLASIASLLALAPAALAGFSASGADNISVYWGQNSANGANTQGRLKEYCDDNGINIINVSFLIGLKDLSVNFASATDSCTAIDGTKLFSCPQIEEDIKYCQGQGKTILLSIGGATYYEGGFSDEASATSTAEAVWDLFGSNTDADNRPFGSAVVDGFDFDFESSTQNFVPFAQKLRDLMDADSSKTYYLSSAPHSTTTSAV
;
A
#
# COMPACT_ATOMS: atom_id res chain seq x y z
N MET A 1 -27.65 -12.04 72.15
CA MET A 1 -27.37 -10.91 71.24
C MET A 1 -26.02 -11.16 70.59
N ALA A 2 -26.02 -11.28 69.27
CA ALA A 2 -24.84 -11.29 68.37
C ALA A 2 -24.19 -9.86 68.36
N PRO A 3 -23.01 -9.59 67.75
CA PRO A 3 -22.44 -10.37 66.64
C PRO A 3 -20.92 -10.64 66.64
N ALA A 4 -20.58 -11.59 65.77
CA ALA A 4 -19.25 -11.91 65.29
C ALA A 4 -18.73 -10.83 64.34
N SER A 5 -17.43 -10.56 64.38
CA SER A 5 -16.74 -9.70 63.41
C SER A 5 -15.90 -10.57 62.48
N SER A 6 -16.35 -10.68 61.23
CA SER A 6 -15.64 -11.30 60.12
C SER A 6 -14.61 -10.33 59.54
N THR A 7 -13.32 -10.68 59.58
CA THR A 7 -12.28 -9.96 58.85
C THR A 7 -12.34 -10.35 57.36
N LEU A 8 -12.72 -9.40 56.52
CA LEU A 8 -12.69 -9.51 55.06
C LEU A 8 -11.23 -9.50 54.58
N ALA A 9 -10.82 -10.55 53.87
CA ALA A 9 -9.58 -10.56 53.12
C ALA A 9 -9.75 -9.72 51.85
N SER A 10 -9.00 -8.62 51.73
CA SER A 10 -8.93 -7.82 50.50
C SER A 10 -8.10 -8.57 49.45
N ILE A 11 -8.77 -9.08 48.41
CA ILE A 11 -8.13 -9.53 47.19
C ILE A 11 -7.89 -8.29 46.32
N ALA A 12 -6.65 -7.84 46.23
CA ALA A 12 -6.24 -6.81 45.29
C ALA A 12 -6.20 -7.43 43.89
N SER A 13 -7.23 -7.16 43.08
CA SER A 13 -7.26 -7.52 41.67
C SER A 13 -6.28 -6.64 40.89
N LEU A 14 -5.14 -7.20 40.47
CA LEU A 14 -4.34 -6.62 39.40
C LEU A 14 -5.13 -6.76 38.09
N LEU A 15 -5.81 -5.69 37.67
CA LEU A 15 -6.21 -5.54 36.28
C LEU A 15 -4.94 -5.42 35.44
N ALA A 16 -4.55 -6.50 34.76
CA ALA A 16 -3.58 -6.41 33.69
C ALA A 16 -4.17 -5.47 32.62
N LEU A 17 -3.57 -4.30 32.43
CA LEU A 17 -3.78 -3.53 31.20
C LEU A 17 -3.19 -4.37 30.07
N ALA A 18 -4.03 -5.20 29.44
CA ALA A 18 -3.69 -5.72 28.13
C ALA A 18 -3.51 -4.51 27.20
N PRO A 19 -2.39 -4.38 26.48
CA PRO A 19 -2.30 -3.42 25.39
C PRO A 19 -3.52 -3.62 24.49
N ALA A 20 -4.18 -2.53 24.09
CA ALA A 20 -5.15 -2.61 23.01
C ALA A 20 -4.41 -3.27 21.83
N ALA A 21 -4.82 -4.49 21.47
CA ALA A 21 -4.25 -5.16 20.33
C ALA A 21 -4.57 -4.26 19.12
N LEU A 22 -3.53 -3.65 18.53
CA LEU A 22 -3.64 -3.11 17.19
C LEU A 22 -4.11 -4.27 16.32
N ALA A 23 -5.34 -4.20 15.83
CA ALA A 23 -5.84 -5.13 14.82
C ALA A 23 -5.03 -4.88 13.54
N GLY A 24 -3.86 -5.52 13.48
CA GLY A 24 -3.00 -5.53 12.30
C GLY A 24 -3.69 -6.29 11.17
N PHE A 25 -3.27 -6.00 9.95
CA PHE A 25 -3.73 -6.73 8.77
C PHE A 25 -3.59 -8.25 8.98
N SER A 26 -4.66 -8.99 8.68
CA SER A 26 -4.65 -10.45 8.66
C SER A 26 -5.02 -10.92 7.27
N ALA A 27 -4.09 -11.54 6.53
CA ALA A 27 -4.37 -12.01 5.17
C ALA A 27 -5.56 -12.99 5.07
N SER A 28 -5.90 -13.68 6.16
CA SER A 28 -7.06 -14.57 6.27
C SER A 28 -8.27 -13.96 6.99
N GLY A 29 -8.15 -12.71 7.45
CA GLY A 29 -9.21 -11.96 8.11
C GLY A 29 -10.26 -11.45 7.12
N ALA A 30 -11.53 -11.47 7.53
CA ALA A 30 -12.66 -10.99 6.72
C ALA A 30 -13.04 -9.54 7.03
N ASP A 31 -12.36 -8.91 7.99
CA ASP A 31 -12.64 -7.60 8.57
C ASP A 31 -11.56 -6.56 8.25
N ASN A 32 -10.62 -6.88 7.35
CA ASN A 32 -9.66 -5.88 6.88
C ASN A 32 -10.36 -4.79 6.10
N ILE A 33 -10.06 -3.54 6.43
CA ILE A 33 -10.46 -2.37 5.64
C ILE A 33 -9.26 -1.93 4.81
N SER A 34 -9.46 -1.87 3.50
CA SER A 34 -8.51 -1.32 2.53
C SER A 34 -9.04 0.00 1.97
N VAL A 35 -8.18 1.01 1.89
CA VAL A 35 -8.52 2.33 1.34
C VAL A 35 -7.50 2.76 0.30
N TYR A 36 -7.96 3.57 -0.66
CA TYR A 36 -7.09 4.23 -1.63
C TYR A 36 -6.72 5.62 -1.11
N TRP A 37 -5.44 5.96 -1.17
CA TRP A 37 -4.90 7.27 -0.84
C TRP A 37 -4.02 7.75 -1.99
N GLY A 38 -4.12 9.02 -2.38
CA GLY A 38 -3.24 9.56 -3.43
C GLY A 38 -3.95 10.35 -4.53
N GLN A 39 -5.28 10.35 -4.63
CA GLN A 39 -5.99 11.02 -5.75
C GLN A 39 -6.93 12.15 -5.32
N ASN A 40 -6.88 12.58 -4.06
CA ASN A 40 -7.68 13.70 -3.56
C ASN A 40 -9.18 13.65 -3.94
N SER A 41 -9.82 12.48 -3.82
CA SER A 41 -11.18 12.23 -4.33
C SER A 41 -12.31 12.92 -3.55
N ALA A 42 -12.01 13.51 -2.39
CA ALA A 42 -12.99 14.19 -1.53
C ALA A 42 -13.45 15.58 -2.06
N ASN A 43 -13.25 15.87 -3.35
CA ASN A 43 -13.75 17.06 -4.06
C ASN A 43 -13.34 18.42 -3.47
N GLY A 44 -12.24 18.49 -2.71
CA GLY A 44 -11.63 19.73 -2.26
C GLY A 44 -10.18 19.80 -2.71
N ALA A 45 -9.73 20.93 -3.26
CA ALA A 45 -8.39 21.06 -3.83
C ALA A 45 -7.24 20.68 -2.87
N ASN A 46 -7.49 20.69 -1.55
CA ASN A 46 -6.52 20.36 -0.50
C ASN A 46 -7.14 19.54 0.65
N THR A 47 -8.15 18.71 0.39
CA THR A 47 -8.78 17.91 1.46
C THR A 47 -8.07 16.58 1.72
N GLN A 48 -7.18 16.15 0.82
CA GLN A 48 -6.26 15.05 1.09
C GLN A 48 -5.21 15.46 2.12
N GLY A 49 -5.28 14.84 3.30
CA GLY A 49 -4.22 14.92 4.30
C GLY A 49 -3.00 14.09 3.93
N ARG A 50 -1.93 14.20 4.73
CA ARG A 50 -0.75 13.34 4.59
C ARG A 50 -1.12 11.86 4.76
N LEU A 51 -0.33 10.96 4.15
CA LEU A 51 -0.55 9.52 4.25
C LEU A 51 -0.59 9.06 5.73
N LYS A 52 0.30 9.60 6.58
CA LYS A 52 0.35 9.25 8.00
C LYS A 52 -0.95 9.49 8.77
N GLU A 53 -1.76 10.48 8.37
CA GLU A 53 -3.02 10.81 9.07
C GLU A 53 -4.04 9.67 8.95
N TYR A 54 -4.03 8.95 7.83
CA TYR A 54 -4.87 7.77 7.61
C TYR A 54 -4.35 6.54 8.37
N CYS A 55 -3.05 6.53 8.70
CA CYS A 55 -2.41 5.43 9.43
C CYS A 55 -2.67 5.47 10.94
N ASP A 56 -3.07 6.63 11.46
CA ASP A 56 -3.52 6.77 12.85
C ASP A 56 -4.95 6.22 13.07
N ASP A 57 -5.71 5.96 12.00
CA ASP A 57 -7.02 5.31 12.08
C ASP A 57 -6.85 3.79 12.25
N ASN A 58 -7.20 3.28 13.44
CA ASN A 58 -7.14 1.85 13.76
C ASN A 58 -8.14 1.00 12.96
N GLY A 59 -9.14 1.60 12.32
CA GLY A 59 -10.06 0.91 11.43
C GLY A 59 -9.44 0.52 10.09
N ILE A 60 -8.42 1.25 9.61
CA ILE A 60 -7.77 0.97 8.32
C ILE A 60 -6.64 -0.05 8.52
N ASN A 61 -6.55 -1.08 7.67
CA ASN A 61 -5.48 -2.09 7.74
C ASN A 61 -4.54 -2.01 6.53
N ILE A 62 -5.09 -1.72 5.35
CA ILE A 62 -4.36 -1.66 4.08
C ILE A 62 -4.56 -0.29 3.46
N ILE A 63 -3.49 0.31 2.96
CA ILE A 63 -3.56 1.55 2.19
C ILE A 63 -2.90 1.35 0.83
N ASN A 64 -3.69 1.52 -0.22
CA ASN A 64 -3.23 1.53 -1.61
C ASN A 64 -2.79 2.96 -1.95
N VAL A 65 -1.49 3.18 -2.10
CA VAL A 65 -0.89 4.45 -2.53
C VAL A 65 -1.04 4.57 -4.04
N SER A 66 -1.82 5.55 -4.46
CA SER A 66 -2.39 5.65 -5.80
C SER A 66 -1.91 6.92 -6.51
N PHE A 67 -1.15 6.86 -7.60
CA PHE A 67 -0.86 5.68 -8.44
C PHE A 67 0.52 5.74 -9.12
N LEU A 68 1.02 4.56 -9.49
CA LEU A 68 1.92 4.40 -10.64
C LEU A 68 1.06 4.36 -11.91
N ILE A 69 1.07 5.47 -12.67
CA ILE A 69 0.14 5.73 -13.77
C ILE A 69 0.69 5.34 -15.15
N GLY A 70 1.99 5.04 -15.26
CA GLY A 70 2.64 4.62 -16.50
C GLY A 70 3.71 3.57 -16.26
N LEU A 71 3.82 2.61 -17.16
CA LEU A 71 4.73 1.45 -17.08
C LEU A 71 5.74 1.44 -18.24
N LYS A 72 5.37 1.93 -19.43
CA LYS A 72 6.29 2.13 -20.56
C LYS A 72 7.21 3.32 -20.33
N ASP A 73 6.65 4.36 -19.72
CA ASP A 73 7.39 5.54 -19.25
C ASP A 73 7.00 5.77 -17.78
N LEU A 74 7.82 5.19 -16.88
CA LEU A 74 7.52 5.07 -15.46
C LEU A 74 7.21 6.45 -14.86
N SER A 75 5.98 6.59 -14.41
CA SER A 75 5.43 7.87 -13.96
C SER A 75 4.44 7.66 -12.83
N VAL A 76 4.51 8.54 -11.83
CA VAL A 76 3.66 8.51 -10.65
C VAL A 76 2.81 9.78 -10.59
N ASN A 77 1.64 9.67 -9.95
CA ASN A 77 0.81 10.81 -9.62
C ASN A 77 0.10 10.54 -8.30
N PHE A 78 0.34 11.38 -7.29
CA PHE A 78 -0.30 11.34 -5.98
C PHE A 78 -1.10 12.61 -5.69
N ALA A 79 -1.70 13.21 -6.74
CA ALA A 79 -2.46 14.46 -6.70
C ALA A 79 -1.70 15.56 -5.94
N SER A 80 -2.35 16.25 -5.00
CA SER A 80 -1.76 17.35 -4.22
C SER A 80 -0.56 16.91 -3.36
N ALA A 81 -0.39 15.62 -3.06
CA ALA A 81 0.81 15.14 -2.38
C ALA A 81 2.05 15.21 -3.29
N THR A 82 1.87 15.14 -4.62
CA THR A 82 2.96 15.30 -5.60
C THR A 82 3.55 16.72 -5.57
N ASP A 83 2.76 17.73 -5.20
CA ASP A 83 3.21 19.12 -5.14
C ASP A 83 4.30 19.35 -4.07
N SER A 84 4.41 18.43 -3.11
CA SER A 84 5.48 18.43 -2.09
C SER A 84 6.66 17.53 -2.45
N CYS A 85 6.65 16.92 -3.64
CA CYS A 85 7.75 16.13 -4.18
C CYS A 85 8.63 16.97 -5.12
N THR A 86 9.86 16.51 -5.34
CA THR A 86 10.81 17.14 -6.27
C THR A 86 10.95 16.26 -7.51
N ALA A 87 10.78 16.83 -8.70
CA ALA A 87 10.98 16.10 -9.95
C ALA A 87 12.41 15.54 -10.03
N ILE A 88 12.56 14.32 -10.55
CA ILE A 88 13.85 13.69 -10.77
C ILE A 88 14.27 13.92 -12.22
N ASP A 89 15.35 14.67 -12.41
CA ASP A 89 15.83 15.09 -13.74
C ASP A 89 15.98 13.91 -14.71
N GLY A 90 15.45 14.08 -15.92
CA GLY A 90 15.50 13.06 -16.97
C GLY A 90 14.47 11.93 -16.83
N THR A 91 13.56 12.00 -15.86
CA THR A 91 12.49 11.00 -15.64
C THR A 91 11.11 11.67 -15.51
N LYS A 92 10.05 10.85 -15.45
CA LYS A 92 8.71 11.28 -15.04
C LYS A 92 8.39 10.91 -13.58
N LEU A 93 9.43 10.65 -12.80
CA LEU A 93 9.35 10.30 -11.39
C LEU A 93 9.64 11.52 -10.52
N PHE A 94 9.29 11.39 -9.25
CA PHE A 94 9.46 12.42 -8.25
C PHE A 94 10.09 11.83 -6.99
N SER A 95 11.02 12.54 -6.36
CA SER A 95 11.48 12.24 -5.01
C SER A 95 10.48 12.82 -4.00
N CYS A 96 9.84 11.93 -3.23
CA CYS A 96 8.74 12.25 -2.33
C CYS A 96 9.12 11.93 -0.86
N PRO A 97 9.98 12.72 -0.21
CA PRO A 97 10.48 12.41 1.14
C PRO A 97 9.39 12.37 2.22
N GLN A 98 8.31 13.15 2.06
CA GLN A 98 7.17 13.07 2.99
C GLN A 98 6.39 11.76 2.86
N ILE A 99 6.22 11.25 1.64
CA ILE A 99 5.57 9.96 1.41
C ILE A 99 6.48 8.84 1.91
N GLU A 100 7.80 8.93 1.69
CA GLU A 100 8.77 7.99 2.28
C GLU A 100 8.65 7.92 3.82
N GLU A 101 8.66 9.07 4.49
CA GLU A 101 8.51 9.16 5.95
C GLU A 101 7.19 8.49 6.39
N ASP A 102 6.10 8.80 5.69
CA ASP A 102 4.77 8.33 6.04
C ASP A 102 4.61 6.83 5.82
N ILE A 103 5.14 6.25 4.73
CA ILE A 103 5.12 4.80 4.49
C ILE A 103 5.75 4.05 5.68
N LYS A 104 6.95 4.48 6.09
CA LYS A 104 7.66 3.87 7.22
C LYS A 104 6.89 4.02 8.53
N TYR A 105 6.27 5.19 8.75
CA TYR A 105 5.41 5.42 9.90
C TYR A 105 4.22 4.46 9.93
N CYS A 106 3.51 4.32 8.81
CA CYS A 106 2.34 3.46 8.68
C CYS A 106 2.68 1.98 8.89
N GLN A 107 3.80 1.51 8.33
CA GLN A 107 4.32 0.18 8.58
C GLN A 107 4.65 -0.04 10.06
N GLY A 108 5.21 0.98 10.73
CA GLY A 108 5.42 0.99 12.18
C GLY A 108 4.12 0.94 13.00
N GLN A 109 2.98 1.39 12.45
CA GLN A 109 1.64 1.24 13.02
C GLN A 109 0.97 -0.09 12.62
N GLY A 110 1.67 -1.00 11.94
CA GLY A 110 1.13 -2.29 11.50
C GLY A 110 0.18 -2.21 10.32
N LYS A 111 0.23 -1.13 9.54
CA LYS A 111 -0.51 -1.01 8.27
C LYS A 111 0.26 -1.68 7.14
N THR A 112 -0.46 -2.32 6.22
CA THR A 112 0.09 -2.80 4.95
C THR A 112 -0.01 -1.70 3.91
N ILE A 113 1.11 -1.32 3.30
CA ILE A 113 1.16 -0.29 2.26
C ILE A 113 1.41 -0.91 0.90
N LEU A 114 0.44 -0.83 -0.01
CA LEU A 114 0.59 -1.30 -1.40
C LEU A 114 0.76 -0.11 -2.33
N LEU A 115 1.60 -0.22 -3.36
CA LEU A 115 1.59 0.72 -4.47
C LEU A 115 0.55 0.25 -5.50
N SER A 116 -0.46 1.07 -5.77
CA SER A 116 -1.46 0.77 -6.80
C SER A 116 -0.99 1.22 -8.18
N ILE A 117 -1.13 0.32 -9.16
CA ILE A 117 -0.67 0.48 -10.53
C ILE A 117 -1.89 0.54 -11.43
N GLY A 118 -1.96 1.57 -12.28
CA GLY A 118 -3.07 1.79 -13.19
C GLY A 118 -3.85 3.06 -12.85
N GLY A 119 -5.10 2.88 -12.42
CA GLY A 119 -6.11 3.92 -12.24
C GLY A 119 -6.73 4.41 -13.56
N ALA A 120 -7.76 5.23 -13.46
CA ALA A 120 -8.56 5.75 -14.57
C ALA A 120 -7.77 6.44 -15.70
N THR A 121 -6.55 6.93 -15.41
CA THR A 121 -5.69 7.60 -16.41
C THR A 121 -4.76 6.64 -17.15
N TYR A 122 -4.67 5.37 -16.77
CA TYR A 122 -3.80 4.41 -17.44
C TYR A 122 -4.34 4.02 -18.83
N TYR A 123 -3.53 4.26 -19.86
CA TYR A 123 -3.94 4.06 -21.27
C TYR A 123 -2.98 3.16 -22.08
N GLU A 124 -1.90 2.65 -21.48
CA GLU A 124 -0.82 1.99 -22.24
C GLU A 124 -1.19 0.59 -22.75
N GLY A 125 -2.27 -0.01 -22.23
CA GLY A 125 -2.82 -1.28 -22.70
C GLY A 125 -2.00 -2.53 -22.33
N GLY A 126 -0.91 -2.38 -21.57
CA GLY A 126 -0.02 -3.47 -21.19
C GLY A 126 1.18 -3.63 -22.13
N PHE A 127 1.62 -4.87 -22.32
CA PHE A 127 2.94 -5.18 -22.89
C PHE A 127 2.86 -5.87 -24.26
N SER A 128 3.82 -5.61 -25.15
CA SER A 128 3.88 -6.25 -26.47
C SER A 128 4.28 -7.72 -26.41
N ASP A 129 5.05 -8.08 -25.38
CA ASP A 129 5.64 -9.40 -25.21
C ASP A 129 6.00 -9.64 -23.73
N GLU A 130 6.36 -10.88 -23.42
CA GLU A 130 6.74 -11.31 -22.07
C GLU A 130 8.03 -10.64 -21.57
N ALA A 131 8.97 -10.34 -22.47
CA ALA A 131 10.26 -9.76 -22.11
C ALA A 131 10.10 -8.32 -21.61
N SER A 132 9.30 -7.50 -22.30
CA SER A 132 8.97 -6.15 -21.89
C SER A 132 8.17 -6.13 -20.58
N ALA A 133 7.23 -7.06 -20.39
CA ALA A 133 6.51 -7.23 -19.13
C ALA A 133 7.46 -7.54 -17.97
N THR A 134 8.35 -8.52 -18.14
CA THR A 134 9.31 -8.93 -17.12
C THR A 134 10.31 -7.82 -16.78
N SER A 135 10.88 -7.16 -17.80
CA SER A 135 11.83 -6.06 -17.59
C SER A 135 11.19 -4.87 -16.88
N THR A 136 9.91 -4.59 -17.19
CA THR A 136 9.20 -3.50 -16.51
C THR A 136 8.90 -3.86 -15.06
N ALA A 137 8.58 -5.12 -14.75
CA ALA A 137 8.40 -5.58 -13.37
C ALA A 137 9.69 -5.44 -12.54
N GLU A 138 10.86 -5.75 -13.13
CA GLU A 138 12.17 -5.49 -12.50
C GLU A 138 12.37 -4.02 -12.22
N ALA A 139 12.11 -3.13 -13.19
CA ALA A 139 12.23 -1.70 -13.00
C ALA A 139 11.28 -1.16 -11.91
N VAL A 140 10.05 -1.64 -11.84
CA VAL A 140 9.10 -1.29 -10.77
C VAL A 140 9.60 -1.78 -9.41
N TRP A 141 10.15 -2.98 -9.34
CA TRP A 141 10.76 -3.50 -8.11
C TRP A 141 11.98 -2.70 -7.67
N ASP A 142 12.82 -2.27 -8.62
CA ASP A 142 13.98 -1.42 -8.33
C ASP A 142 13.56 -0.06 -7.77
N LEU A 143 12.43 0.49 -8.19
CA LEU A 143 11.96 1.79 -7.71
C LEU A 143 11.24 1.76 -6.37
N PHE A 144 10.53 0.67 -6.06
CA PHE A 144 9.58 0.62 -4.93
C PHE A 144 9.74 -0.60 -4.00
N GLY A 145 10.33 -1.67 -4.51
CA GLY A 145 10.65 -2.90 -3.78
C GLY A 145 11.93 -2.78 -2.95
N SER A 146 12.53 -3.90 -2.57
CA SER A 146 13.63 -3.93 -1.61
C SER A 146 15.02 -3.66 -2.18
N ASN A 147 15.16 -3.40 -3.48
CA ASN A 147 16.42 -2.90 -4.05
C ASN A 147 16.62 -1.42 -3.73
N THR A 148 16.92 -1.09 -2.47
CA THR A 148 17.04 0.30 -1.99
C THR A 148 18.29 1.03 -2.50
N ASP A 149 19.20 0.31 -3.16
CA ASP A 149 20.40 0.88 -3.77
C ASP A 149 20.14 1.40 -5.20
N ALA A 150 18.97 1.15 -5.77
CA ALA A 150 18.59 1.67 -7.07
C ALA A 150 18.45 3.21 -7.05
N ASP A 151 18.83 3.84 -8.15
CA ASP A 151 18.68 5.28 -8.35
C ASP A 151 17.21 5.67 -8.57
N ASN A 152 16.91 6.96 -8.42
CA ASN A 152 15.63 7.58 -8.80
C ASN A 152 14.37 7.03 -8.10
N ARG A 153 14.55 6.36 -6.95
CA ARG A 153 13.45 5.80 -6.15
C ARG A 153 12.51 6.90 -5.61
N PRO A 154 11.22 6.89 -5.96
CA PRO A 154 10.30 7.94 -5.51
C PRO A 154 10.12 8.02 -4.00
N PHE A 155 10.20 6.88 -3.32
CA PHE A 155 10.05 6.79 -1.87
C PHE A 155 11.39 6.57 -1.16
N GLY A 156 12.51 6.94 -1.79
CA GLY A 156 13.85 6.81 -1.21
C GLY A 156 14.09 5.39 -0.70
N SER A 157 14.35 5.25 0.60
CA SER A 157 14.63 3.96 1.23
C SER A 157 13.39 3.23 1.78
N ALA A 158 12.18 3.77 1.64
CA ALA A 158 10.97 3.03 1.96
C ALA A 158 10.75 1.88 0.94
N VAL A 159 10.24 0.77 1.44
CA VAL A 159 9.93 -0.44 0.66
C VAL A 159 8.46 -0.75 0.86
N VAL A 160 7.66 -0.75 -0.21
CA VAL A 160 6.23 -1.07 -0.14
C VAL A 160 6.02 -2.53 0.28
N ASP A 161 4.85 -2.85 0.82
CA ASP A 161 4.48 -4.22 1.22
C ASP A 161 3.87 -5.01 0.07
N GLY A 162 3.78 -4.42 -1.12
CA GLY A 162 3.27 -5.09 -2.30
C GLY A 162 2.76 -4.16 -3.37
N PHE A 163 2.07 -4.74 -4.35
CA PHE A 163 1.48 -4.00 -5.45
C PHE A 163 0.00 -4.36 -5.62
N ASP A 164 -0.79 -3.35 -5.93
CA ASP A 164 -2.19 -3.48 -6.27
C ASP A 164 -2.38 -3.19 -7.75
N PHE A 165 -3.19 -4.00 -8.43
CA PHE A 165 -3.48 -3.87 -9.86
C PHE A 165 -4.88 -3.30 -10.07
N ASP A 166 -4.96 -2.00 -10.32
CA ASP A 166 -6.19 -1.25 -10.57
C ASP A 166 -6.28 -0.85 -12.06
N PHE A 167 -6.39 -1.86 -12.93
CA PHE A 167 -6.54 -1.63 -14.37
C PHE A 167 -8.01 -1.51 -14.75
N GLU A 168 -8.43 -0.27 -15.04
CA GLU A 168 -9.82 0.07 -15.39
C GLU A 168 -10.16 -0.09 -16.89
N SER A 169 -9.21 -0.58 -17.69
CA SER A 169 -9.38 -0.89 -19.11
C SER A 169 -8.72 -2.22 -19.49
N SER A 170 -9.10 -2.79 -20.63
CA SER A 170 -8.51 -4.05 -21.10
C SER A 170 -7.01 -3.93 -21.30
N THR A 171 -6.25 -4.81 -20.66
CA THR A 171 -4.80 -4.90 -20.81
C THR A 171 -4.37 -6.23 -21.40
N GLN A 172 -3.16 -6.28 -21.95
CA GLN A 172 -2.56 -7.49 -22.53
C GLN A 172 -1.22 -7.80 -21.86
N ASN A 173 -0.90 -9.10 -21.76
CA ASN A 173 0.39 -9.61 -21.27
C ASN A 173 0.78 -9.14 -19.85
N PHE A 174 -0.20 -8.94 -18.95
CA PHE A 174 0.07 -8.59 -17.55
C PHE A 174 0.42 -9.76 -16.64
N VAL A 175 0.07 -10.99 -17.03
CA VAL A 175 0.38 -12.19 -16.23
C VAL A 175 1.90 -12.33 -16.02
N PRO A 176 2.76 -12.21 -17.05
CA PRO A 176 4.21 -12.23 -16.83
C PRO A 176 4.73 -11.10 -15.95
N PHE A 177 4.18 -9.89 -16.08
CA PHE A 177 4.54 -8.76 -15.21
C PHE A 177 4.24 -9.07 -13.73
N ALA A 178 3.02 -9.55 -13.45
CA ALA A 178 2.62 -9.92 -12.09
C ALA A 178 3.42 -11.12 -11.56
N GLN A 179 3.68 -12.13 -12.40
CA GLN A 179 4.49 -13.28 -12.03
C GLN A 179 5.92 -12.86 -11.70
N LYS A 180 6.53 -11.98 -12.50
CA LYS A 180 7.88 -11.49 -12.22
C LYS A 180 7.96 -10.69 -10.92
N LEU A 181 6.97 -9.84 -10.63
CA LEU A 181 6.88 -9.17 -9.32
C LEU A 181 6.77 -10.20 -8.19
N ARG A 182 5.96 -11.25 -8.36
CA ARG A 182 5.84 -12.33 -7.38
C ARG A 182 7.17 -13.03 -7.13
N ASP A 183 7.91 -13.36 -8.19
CA ASP A 183 9.21 -14.03 -8.10
C ASP A 183 10.24 -13.15 -7.35
N LEU A 184 10.27 -11.85 -7.64
CA LEU A 184 11.16 -10.88 -6.96
C LEU A 184 10.82 -10.74 -5.48
N MET A 185 9.54 -10.70 -5.14
CA MET A 185 9.07 -10.68 -3.77
C MET A 185 9.41 -11.98 -3.03
N ASP A 186 9.26 -13.14 -3.67
CA ASP A 186 9.54 -14.44 -3.05
C ASP A 186 11.04 -14.66 -2.84
N ALA A 187 11.88 -14.02 -3.66
CA ALA A 187 13.32 -14.00 -3.48
C ALA A 187 13.77 -13.16 -2.27
N ASP A 188 12.94 -12.23 -1.79
CA ASP A 188 13.22 -11.42 -0.61
C ASP A 188 12.59 -12.01 0.65
N SER A 189 13.44 -12.66 1.46
CA SER A 189 13.02 -13.25 2.73
C SER A 189 12.86 -12.27 3.91
N SER A 190 13.08 -10.97 3.71
CA SER A 190 13.07 -9.98 4.80
C SER A 190 11.67 -9.68 5.34
N LYS A 191 10.64 -9.78 4.50
CA LYS A 191 9.24 -9.60 4.88
C LYS A 191 8.29 -10.31 3.92
N THR A 192 7.03 -10.40 4.31
CA THR A 192 5.96 -10.88 3.43
C THR A 192 5.47 -9.76 2.53
N TYR A 193 5.25 -10.07 1.25
CA TYR A 193 4.72 -9.15 0.25
C TYR A 193 3.40 -9.62 -0.34
N TYR A 194 2.55 -8.66 -0.72
CA TYR A 194 1.20 -8.90 -1.21
C TYR A 194 1.01 -8.47 -2.66
N LEU A 195 0.16 -9.19 -3.38
CA LEU A 195 -0.39 -8.75 -4.65
C LEU A 195 -1.91 -8.70 -4.52
N SER A 196 -2.53 -7.62 -4.96
CA SER A 196 -3.98 -7.46 -5.04
C SER A 196 -4.43 -7.00 -6.42
N SER A 197 -5.74 -7.05 -6.65
CA SER A 197 -6.36 -6.50 -7.85
C SER A 197 -7.71 -5.87 -7.51
N ALA A 198 -8.10 -4.87 -8.31
CA ALA A 198 -9.35 -4.12 -8.14
C ALA A 198 -10.26 -4.28 -9.37
N PRO A 199 -10.84 -5.47 -9.61
CA PRO A 199 -11.73 -5.68 -10.75
C PRO A 199 -13.06 -4.94 -10.56
N HIS A 200 -13.59 -4.38 -11.63
CA HIS A 200 -14.97 -3.92 -11.66
C HIS A 200 -15.95 -5.09 -11.52
N SER A 201 -17.05 -4.87 -10.78
CA SER A 201 -18.17 -5.82 -10.74
C SER A 201 -18.85 -5.87 -12.10
N THR A 202 -18.50 -6.86 -12.93
CA THR A 202 -19.30 -7.17 -14.11
C THR A 202 -20.22 -8.34 -13.78
N THR A 203 -21.52 -8.07 -13.68
CA THR A 203 -22.53 -9.13 -13.66
C THR A 203 -22.56 -9.74 -15.06
N THR A 204 -21.85 -10.84 -15.28
CA THR A 204 -22.15 -11.69 -16.43
C THR A 204 -23.44 -12.43 -16.11
N SER A 205 -24.59 -11.83 -16.37
CA SER A 205 -25.83 -12.61 -16.50
C SER A 205 -25.68 -13.43 -17.78
N ALA A 206 -25.14 -14.64 -17.63
CA ALA A 206 -25.27 -15.66 -18.65
C ALA A 206 -26.78 -15.95 -18.81
N VAL A 207 -27.33 -15.54 -19.95
CA VAL A 207 -28.58 -16.07 -20.51
C VAL A 207 -28.19 -16.98 -21.67
#